data_AF-A0A7I8JR49-F1
#
_entry.id   AF-A0A7I8JR49-F1
#
_cell.length_a   1.000
_cell.length_b   1.000
_cell.length_c   1.000
_cell.angle_alpha   90.00
_cell.angle_beta   90.00
_cell.angle_gamma   90.00
#
_symmetry.space_group_name_H-M   'P 1'
#
loop_
_entity.id
_entity.type
_entity.pdbx_description
1 polymer ?
#
loop_
_entity_poly.entity_id
_entity_poly.type
_entity_poly.pdbx_seq_one_letter_code
_entity_poly.pdbx_strand_id
1 'polypeptide(L)'
;MERPWRKPPPPRPSARPFSSCVLTVVLPLWFSSAWSSSRISSSTVDILSSISSPRPCSSAMANPRRFLISVVTASLARAVGEGPQAAPVQRELPFHRNAWNCLRNGREGMEGINSWVWIPETCGSEAASPPKVGFDPAAFLSAMRGRRIGFVGDSLNENFVVSFLCTLWSADGDARKWKKKGAWKGGYFPISMSLSLTTALWQPAEGLTSGSKSEVKGFYRVDVDVPADDWANVTSFYDVLVFNTGHWWGPDKFPKETPLVFYKDGEPMVPPLSILEGLEVVLNHTVGYIGREVPRRTLKFWRSQSPRHFYGGEWNQNGSCLFKEPSKKTRQLDAWFDPRNRGVNKEAREVNHLIQQALQGTDIHLLNITYLSEFRADAHPAIWLGKRDAVKIWGQDCLHWCLPGVPDTWVDILVAQILHDLGEG
;
A
#
# COMPACT_ATOMS: atom_id res chain seq x y z
N MET A 1 47.83 2.67 30.23
CA MET A 1 48.09 1.92 28.98
C MET A 1 46.93 2.14 28.05
N GLU A 2 47.14 2.84 26.94
CA GLU A 2 46.15 2.95 25.88
C GLU A 2 46.22 1.72 24.96
N ARG A 3 45.12 1.38 24.28
CA ARG A 3 45.14 0.55 23.06
C ARG A 3 44.21 1.18 22.01
N PRO A 4 44.52 1.06 20.71
CA PRO A 4 44.08 2.08 19.76
C PRO A 4 42.67 1.83 19.20
N TRP A 5 41.98 2.92 18.88
CA TRP A 5 40.80 2.91 18.02
C TRP A 5 41.15 2.27 16.66
N ARG A 6 40.51 1.16 16.32
CA ARG A 6 40.63 0.57 14.97
C ARG A 6 39.86 1.45 13.98
N LYS A 7 40.52 1.80 12.86
CA LYS A 7 39.92 2.61 11.79
C LYS A 7 38.63 1.96 11.26
N PRO A 8 37.59 2.75 10.92
CA PRO A 8 36.45 2.23 10.18
C PRO A 8 36.88 1.69 8.79
N PRO A 9 36.16 0.72 8.22
CA PRO A 9 36.46 0.20 6.88
C PRO A 9 36.21 1.28 5.80
N PRO A 10 36.92 1.24 4.66
CA PRO A 10 36.70 2.17 3.56
C PRO A 10 35.33 1.95 2.90
N PRO A 11 34.71 3.01 2.34
CA PRO A 11 33.49 2.87 1.54
C PRO A 11 33.75 1.96 0.33
N ARG A 12 32.79 1.08 0.03
CA ARG A 12 32.82 0.23 -1.17
C ARG A 12 32.11 0.93 -2.34
N PRO A 13 32.49 0.63 -3.59
CA PRO A 13 32.14 1.46 -4.74
C PRO A 13 30.63 1.49 -5.03
N SER A 14 30.19 2.59 -5.63
CA SER A 14 28.86 2.75 -6.18
C SER A 14 28.57 1.66 -7.22
N ALA A 15 27.38 1.07 -7.13
CA ALA A 15 26.83 0.30 -8.25
C ALA A 15 26.51 1.27 -9.39
N ARG A 16 27.15 1.10 -10.54
CA ARG A 16 26.88 1.94 -11.72
C ARG A 16 25.44 1.69 -12.20
N PRO A 17 24.67 2.73 -12.56
CA PRO A 17 23.51 2.53 -13.43
C PRO A 17 23.99 2.00 -14.78
N PHE A 18 23.17 1.17 -15.44
CA PHE A 18 23.44 0.74 -16.82
C PHE A 18 23.06 1.82 -17.83
N SER A 19 23.69 1.78 -19.00
CA SER A 19 23.78 2.90 -19.94
C SER A 19 22.45 3.33 -20.59
N SER A 20 22.40 4.62 -20.90
CA SER A 20 21.40 5.34 -21.69
C SER A 20 21.08 4.74 -23.05
N CYS A 21 19.92 5.13 -23.60
CA CYS A 21 19.78 5.37 -25.04
C CYS A 21 18.91 6.63 -25.27
N VAL A 22 19.24 7.43 -26.27
CA VAL A 22 18.61 8.73 -26.56
C VAL A 22 18.17 8.76 -28.03
N LEU A 23 16.96 9.24 -28.31
CA LEU A 23 16.67 9.94 -29.57
C LEU A 23 15.45 10.88 -29.43
N THR A 24 15.44 11.93 -30.25
CA THR A 24 14.50 13.08 -30.22
C THR A 24 13.65 13.14 -31.50
N VAL A 25 12.79 14.17 -31.64
CA VAL A 25 12.13 14.72 -32.86
C VAL A 25 10.64 14.35 -33.04
N VAL A 26 9.65 15.24 -33.31
CA VAL A 26 9.45 16.72 -33.24
C VAL A 26 7.91 16.98 -33.35
N LEU A 27 7.38 18.11 -32.86
CA LEU A 27 5.98 18.58 -33.08
C LEU A 27 5.88 19.57 -34.26
N PRO A 28 4.71 19.72 -34.94
CA PRO A 28 3.91 20.93 -34.69
C PRO A 28 2.37 20.84 -34.82
N LEU A 29 1.68 21.55 -33.90
CA LEU A 29 0.58 22.56 -34.03
C LEU A 29 -0.58 22.33 -35.03
N TRP A 30 -1.86 22.71 -34.80
CA TRP A 30 -2.55 23.52 -33.76
C TRP A 30 -3.94 22.86 -33.42
N PHE A 31 -5.15 23.44 -33.19
CA PHE A 31 -5.75 24.79 -33.23
C PHE A 31 -7.10 24.89 -32.43
N SER A 32 -7.87 25.97 -32.68
CA SER A 32 -9.23 26.36 -32.22
C SER A 32 -10.36 25.33 -32.40
N SER A 33 -11.52 25.34 -31.69
CA SER A 33 -12.09 26.13 -30.56
C SER A 33 -13.36 25.37 -30.03
N ALA A 34 -14.36 25.83 -29.24
CA ALA A 34 -14.85 27.14 -28.74
C ALA A 34 -15.67 27.01 -27.41
N TRP A 35 -16.66 27.88 -27.17
CA TRP A 35 -17.55 27.93 -25.98
C TRP A 35 -18.98 27.42 -26.22
N SER A 36 -19.63 26.93 -25.15
CA SER A 36 -21.01 27.34 -24.78
C SER A 36 -21.28 27.04 -23.29
N SER A 37 -22.20 27.79 -22.67
CA SER A 37 -22.48 27.76 -21.22
C SER A 37 -23.95 27.45 -20.91
N SER A 38 -24.22 26.76 -19.79
CA SER A 38 -25.55 26.68 -19.17
C SER A 38 -25.46 26.39 -17.67
N ARG A 39 -26.53 26.69 -16.91
CA ARG A 39 -26.45 26.85 -15.45
C ARG A 39 -27.29 25.83 -14.68
N ILE A 40 -26.69 25.37 -13.58
CA ILE A 40 -27.26 24.93 -12.28
C ILE A 40 -28.80 24.86 -12.17
N SER A 41 -29.31 23.74 -11.67
CA SER A 41 -30.49 23.71 -10.80
C SER A 41 -30.20 22.82 -9.58
N SER A 42 -30.92 23.05 -8.47
CA SER A 42 -30.73 22.37 -7.18
C SER A 42 -32.02 21.66 -6.76
N SER A 43 -31.90 20.49 -6.13
CA SER A 43 -32.99 19.87 -5.38
C SER A 43 -32.45 18.99 -4.24
N THR A 44 -32.63 19.46 -3.01
CA THR A 44 -32.49 18.67 -1.78
C THR A 44 -33.68 17.73 -1.62
N VAL A 45 -33.42 16.52 -1.09
CA VAL A 45 -34.47 15.60 -0.62
C VAL A 45 -34.02 15.02 0.71
N ASP A 46 -34.79 15.29 1.77
CA ASP A 46 -34.59 14.73 3.09
C ASP A 46 -34.99 13.24 3.15
N ILE A 47 -34.22 12.44 3.89
CA ILE A 47 -34.66 11.10 4.32
C ILE A 47 -34.42 10.98 5.82
N LEU A 48 -35.51 11.07 6.59
CA LEU A 48 -35.51 10.83 8.03
C LEU A 48 -35.37 9.34 8.38
N SER A 49 -35.00 9.08 9.63
CA SER A 49 -34.70 7.76 10.15
C SER A 49 -35.91 6.82 10.17
N SER A 50 -35.70 5.57 9.76
CA SER A 50 -36.51 4.43 10.20
C SER A 50 -35.60 3.39 10.86
N ILE A 51 -35.95 2.99 12.08
CA ILE A 51 -35.22 1.99 12.85
C ILE A 51 -35.80 0.63 12.50
N SER A 52 -34.96 -0.28 11.99
CA SER A 52 -35.32 -1.67 11.70
C SER A 52 -34.45 -2.62 12.51
N SER A 53 -35.05 -3.69 13.03
CA SER A 53 -34.42 -4.73 13.85
C SER A 53 -33.09 -5.27 13.26
N PRO A 54 -32.14 -5.72 14.10
CA PRO A 54 -30.86 -6.25 13.64
C PRO A 54 -31.04 -7.42 12.67
N ARG A 55 -30.20 -7.44 11.63
CA ARG A 55 -30.19 -8.47 10.58
C ARG A 55 -28.89 -9.28 10.66
N PRO A 56 -28.86 -10.55 10.24
CA PRO A 56 -27.65 -11.37 10.28
C PRO A 56 -26.50 -10.73 9.48
N CYS A 57 -25.27 -10.81 10.01
CA CYS A 57 -24.09 -10.11 9.49
C CYS A 57 -23.82 -10.35 7.98
N SER A 58 -24.12 -11.53 7.45
CA SER A 58 -24.05 -11.82 6.01
C SER A 58 -24.89 -10.85 5.16
N SER A 59 -26.07 -10.44 5.65
CA SER A 59 -26.93 -9.44 5.01
C SER A 59 -26.51 -7.98 5.27
N ALA A 60 -25.60 -7.74 6.22
CA ALA A 60 -24.99 -6.43 6.45
C ALA A 60 -23.74 -6.24 5.56
N MET A 61 -22.94 -7.30 5.39
CA MET A 61 -21.83 -7.36 4.44
C MET A 61 -22.33 -7.27 2.98
N ALA A 62 -23.46 -7.91 2.66
CA ALA A 62 -24.19 -7.77 1.39
C ALA A 62 -24.79 -6.36 1.15
N ASN A 63 -24.59 -5.39 2.06
CA ASN A 63 -24.85 -3.97 1.76
C ASN A 63 -23.53 -3.18 1.78
N PRO A 64 -22.79 -3.15 0.66
CA PRO A 64 -21.41 -2.62 0.62
C PRO A 64 -21.25 -1.14 0.97
N ARG A 65 -22.28 -0.27 0.79
CA ARG A 65 -22.25 1.09 1.37
C ARG A 65 -22.24 1.07 2.89
N ARG A 66 -22.94 0.14 3.54
CA ARG A 66 -22.85 -0.10 4.99
C ARG A 66 -21.54 -0.82 5.35
N PHE A 67 -21.05 -1.76 4.55
CA PHE A 67 -19.74 -2.40 4.78
C PHE A 67 -18.60 -1.36 4.80
N LEU A 68 -18.54 -0.43 3.84
CA LEU A 68 -17.54 0.63 3.80
C LEU A 68 -17.55 1.52 5.05
N ILE A 69 -18.73 1.97 5.48
CA ILE A 69 -18.90 2.70 6.75
C ILE A 69 -18.45 1.82 7.93
N SER A 70 -18.88 0.56 7.92
CA SER A 70 -18.65 -0.37 9.03
C SER A 70 -17.22 -0.92 9.11
N VAL A 71 -16.40 -0.80 8.06
CA VAL A 71 -14.96 -1.06 8.08
C VAL A 71 -14.21 0.11 8.74
N VAL A 72 -14.74 1.33 8.63
CA VAL A 72 -14.22 2.53 9.31
C VAL A 72 -14.58 2.53 10.81
N THR A 73 -15.78 2.07 11.18
CA THR A 73 -16.20 1.95 12.59
C THR A 73 -15.98 0.56 13.21
N ALA A 74 -15.36 -0.36 12.48
CA ALA A 74 -15.05 -1.71 12.95
C ALA A 74 -14.18 -1.74 14.23
N SER A 75 -14.26 -2.87 14.94
CA SER A 75 -13.47 -3.15 16.14
C SER A 75 -12.57 -4.37 15.94
N LEU A 76 -11.39 -4.34 16.55
CA LEU A 76 -10.44 -5.45 16.56
C LEU A 76 -10.84 -6.48 17.63
N ALA A 77 -11.01 -7.74 17.22
CA ALA A 77 -11.40 -8.84 18.10
C ALA A 77 -10.53 -10.09 17.84
N ARG A 78 -10.49 -11.03 18.79
CA ARG A 78 -9.98 -12.39 18.52
C ARG A 78 -11.09 -13.24 17.94
N ALA A 79 -10.76 -14.12 17.00
CA ALA A 79 -11.67 -15.16 16.56
C ALA A 79 -12.05 -16.08 17.74
N VAL A 80 -13.28 -16.59 17.76
CA VAL A 80 -13.81 -17.49 18.78
C VAL A 80 -14.40 -18.72 18.09
N GLY A 81 -13.96 -19.91 18.50
CA GLY A 81 -14.16 -21.17 17.77
C GLY A 81 -12.95 -21.51 16.89
N GLU A 82 -13.07 -22.57 16.09
CA GLU A 82 -12.06 -22.85 15.05
C GLU A 82 -12.01 -21.67 14.07
N GLY A 83 -10.84 -21.06 13.91
CA GLY A 83 -10.64 -19.95 12.97
C GLY A 83 -10.88 -20.38 11.52
N PRO A 84 -10.96 -19.42 10.56
CA PRO A 84 -10.97 -19.75 9.14
C PRO A 84 -9.80 -20.70 8.85
N GLN A 85 -10.12 -21.92 8.38
CA GLN A 85 -9.23 -23.10 8.44
C GLN A 85 -7.78 -22.72 8.14
N ALA A 86 -6.92 -22.80 9.16
CA ALA A 86 -5.60 -22.18 9.13
C ALA A 86 -4.80 -22.65 7.91
N ALA A 87 -4.71 -21.77 6.90
CA ALA A 87 -4.17 -22.11 5.59
C ALA A 87 -2.78 -22.76 5.75
N PRO A 88 -2.58 -23.99 5.24
CA PRO A 88 -1.82 -25.02 5.95
C PRO A 88 -0.42 -24.57 6.35
N VAL A 89 -0.29 -24.33 7.66
CA VAL A 89 0.94 -23.95 8.34
C VAL A 89 2.05 -24.91 7.90
N GLN A 90 3.20 -24.34 7.46
CA GLN A 90 4.42 -24.98 6.95
C GLN A 90 4.56 -25.26 5.44
N ARG A 91 3.53 -25.21 4.58
CA ARG A 91 3.82 -25.33 3.12
C ARG A 91 4.58 -24.10 2.59
N GLU A 92 5.67 -24.32 1.84
CA GLU A 92 6.40 -23.25 1.14
C GLU A 92 5.56 -22.73 -0.04
N LEU A 93 4.63 -21.82 0.27
CA LEU A 93 3.78 -21.18 -0.74
C LEU A 93 4.66 -20.47 -1.78
N PRO A 94 4.48 -20.74 -3.09
CA PRO A 94 5.46 -20.36 -4.11
C PRO A 94 5.72 -18.84 -4.18
N PHE A 95 4.74 -18.02 -3.80
CA PHE A 95 4.78 -16.56 -3.89
C PHE A 95 5.49 -15.87 -2.70
N HIS A 96 5.69 -16.59 -1.59
CA HIS A 96 6.13 -16.05 -0.30
C HIS A 96 7.56 -15.47 -0.34
N ARG A 97 7.79 -14.33 0.32
CA ARG A 97 9.16 -13.88 0.65
C ARG A 97 9.59 -14.45 1.99
N ASN A 98 10.86 -14.85 2.11
CA ASN A 98 11.39 -15.39 3.36
C ASN A 98 11.32 -14.36 4.51
N ALA A 99 11.59 -13.08 4.24
CA ALA A 99 11.60 -12.01 5.26
C ALA A 99 10.23 -11.76 5.93
N TRP A 100 9.13 -12.16 5.31
CA TRP A 100 7.76 -12.00 5.85
C TRP A 100 7.20 -13.27 6.47
N ASN A 101 7.88 -14.42 6.32
CA ASN A 101 7.43 -15.70 6.89
C ASN A 101 7.87 -15.81 8.35
N CYS A 102 7.20 -15.05 9.21
CA CYS A 102 7.55 -14.94 10.63
C CYS A 102 7.48 -16.29 11.36
N LEU A 103 6.53 -17.16 10.99
CA LEU A 103 6.42 -18.54 11.49
C LEU A 103 7.71 -19.34 11.21
N ARG A 104 8.13 -19.42 9.93
CA ARG A 104 9.39 -20.08 9.52
C ARG A 104 10.61 -19.48 10.20
N ASN A 105 10.61 -18.16 10.39
CA ASN A 105 11.73 -17.42 10.95
C ASN A 105 11.82 -17.50 12.48
N GLY A 106 10.95 -18.28 13.14
CA GLY A 106 10.99 -18.52 14.58
C GLY A 106 10.36 -17.40 15.43
N ARG A 107 9.33 -16.72 14.91
CA ARG A 107 8.58 -15.73 15.69
C ARG A 107 7.60 -16.41 16.64
N GLU A 108 7.81 -16.18 17.93
CA GLU A 108 6.92 -16.62 19.01
C GLU A 108 5.53 -15.95 18.91
N GLY A 109 4.50 -16.61 19.42
CA GLY A 109 3.15 -16.02 19.58
C GLY A 109 2.38 -15.79 18.28
N MET A 110 2.90 -16.22 17.11
CA MET A 110 2.26 -16.02 15.80
C MET A 110 0.83 -16.55 15.70
N GLU A 111 0.48 -17.63 16.41
CA GLU A 111 -0.89 -18.12 16.52
C GLU A 111 -1.83 -17.05 17.11
N GLY A 112 -1.45 -16.46 18.24
CA GLY A 112 -2.20 -15.37 18.86
C GLY A 112 -2.25 -14.10 18.01
N ILE A 113 -1.14 -13.74 17.36
CA ILE A 113 -1.03 -12.59 16.44
C ILE A 113 -1.94 -12.78 15.21
N ASN A 114 -2.10 -14.00 14.72
CA ASN A 114 -2.92 -14.31 13.56
C ASN A 114 -4.38 -14.66 13.92
N SER A 115 -4.70 -14.84 15.21
CA SER A 115 -6.08 -15.00 15.70
C SER A 115 -6.92 -13.71 15.67
N TRP A 116 -6.30 -12.56 15.41
CA TRP A 116 -6.93 -11.25 15.43
C TRP A 116 -7.65 -10.93 14.11
N VAL A 117 -8.97 -10.73 14.19
CA VAL A 117 -9.86 -10.39 13.08
C VAL A 117 -10.44 -8.98 13.24
N TRP A 118 -10.74 -8.34 12.11
CA TRP A 118 -11.37 -7.02 12.06
C TRP A 118 -12.89 -7.22 11.89
N ILE A 119 -13.69 -6.91 12.92
CA ILE A 119 -15.13 -7.13 12.90
C ILE A 119 -15.87 -5.83 12.59
N PRO A 120 -16.63 -5.75 11.48
CA PRO A 120 -17.47 -4.60 11.17
C PRO A 120 -18.55 -4.37 12.24
N GLU A 121 -18.61 -3.16 12.78
CA GLU A 121 -19.53 -2.75 13.86
C GLU A 121 -21.01 -3.08 13.58
N THR A 122 -21.44 -2.97 12.32
CA THR A 122 -22.82 -3.26 11.87
C THR A 122 -23.23 -4.73 11.99
N CYS A 123 -22.31 -5.64 12.32
CA CYS A 123 -22.62 -7.05 12.57
C CYS A 123 -23.10 -7.33 14.01
N GLY A 124 -23.00 -6.36 14.93
CA GLY A 124 -23.65 -6.37 16.24
C GLY A 124 -22.98 -7.27 17.30
N SER A 125 -22.95 -6.81 18.55
CA SER A 125 -22.37 -7.53 19.69
C SER A 125 -23.20 -8.71 20.22
N GLU A 126 -24.34 -9.00 19.60
CA GLU A 126 -25.33 -10.00 20.06
C GLU A 126 -25.53 -11.16 19.06
N ALA A 127 -24.70 -11.25 18.01
CA ALA A 127 -24.73 -12.41 17.11
C ALA A 127 -24.26 -13.68 17.86
N ALA A 128 -25.14 -14.68 17.95
CA ALA A 128 -24.92 -15.92 18.73
C ALA A 128 -23.74 -16.80 18.24
N SER A 129 -23.17 -16.47 17.08
CA SER A 129 -21.86 -16.92 16.63
C SER A 129 -21.10 -15.71 16.07
N PRO A 130 -19.77 -15.61 16.23
CA PRO A 130 -19.00 -14.59 15.52
C PRO A 130 -19.19 -14.76 14.00
N PRO A 131 -19.24 -13.67 13.24
CA PRO A 131 -19.39 -13.77 11.80
C PRO A 131 -18.18 -14.46 11.16
N LYS A 132 -18.40 -15.15 10.03
CA LYS A 132 -17.29 -15.52 9.14
C LYS A 132 -16.66 -14.23 8.62
N VAL A 133 -15.55 -13.81 9.23
CA VAL A 133 -14.64 -12.81 8.67
C VAL A 133 -13.76 -13.55 7.67
N GLY A 134 -13.83 -13.14 6.40
CA GLY A 134 -13.17 -13.80 5.28
C GLY A 134 -14.13 -14.07 4.12
N PHE A 135 -13.63 -13.96 2.89
CA PHE A 135 -14.34 -14.36 1.67
C PHE A 135 -14.12 -15.84 1.36
N ASP A 136 -14.93 -16.42 0.45
CA ASP A 136 -14.66 -17.72 -0.15
C ASP A 136 -13.70 -17.55 -1.35
N PRO A 137 -12.46 -18.08 -1.29
CA PRO A 137 -11.48 -17.87 -2.36
C PRO A 137 -11.83 -18.58 -3.67
N ALA A 138 -12.58 -19.69 -3.62
CA ALA A 138 -13.06 -20.40 -4.82
C ALA A 138 -14.20 -19.62 -5.49
N ALA A 139 -15.12 -19.05 -4.71
CA ALA A 139 -16.18 -18.18 -5.21
C ALA A 139 -15.58 -16.92 -5.88
N PHE A 140 -14.61 -16.25 -5.24
CA PHE A 140 -13.93 -15.10 -5.83
C PHE A 140 -13.16 -15.44 -7.11
N LEU A 141 -12.44 -16.57 -7.14
CA LEU A 141 -11.77 -17.06 -8.36
C LEU A 141 -12.76 -17.36 -9.49
N SER A 142 -14.02 -17.71 -9.18
CA SER A 142 -15.07 -17.89 -10.19
C SER A 142 -15.67 -16.56 -10.67
N ALA A 143 -15.95 -15.62 -9.77
CA ALA A 143 -16.44 -14.27 -10.12
C ALA A 143 -15.40 -13.45 -10.92
N MET A 144 -14.10 -13.66 -10.64
CA MET A 144 -12.99 -13.06 -11.38
C MET A 144 -12.58 -13.83 -12.64
N ARG A 145 -13.37 -14.80 -13.12
CA ARG A 145 -13.04 -15.58 -14.33
C ARG A 145 -12.87 -14.68 -15.55
N GLY A 146 -11.71 -14.77 -16.20
CA GLY A 146 -11.31 -13.95 -17.35
C GLY A 146 -10.85 -12.53 -17.02
N ARG A 147 -10.93 -12.10 -15.75
CA ARG A 147 -10.54 -10.76 -15.29
C ARG A 147 -9.08 -10.74 -14.80
N ARG A 148 -8.48 -9.55 -14.77
CA ARG A 148 -7.07 -9.35 -14.41
C ARG A 148 -6.93 -8.22 -13.39
N ILE A 149 -6.20 -8.48 -12.29
CA ILE A 149 -5.91 -7.48 -11.25
C ILE A 149 -4.45 -7.03 -11.39
N GLY A 150 -4.22 -5.71 -11.44
CA GLY A 150 -2.89 -5.12 -11.41
C GLY A 150 -2.68 -4.31 -10.13
N PHE A 151 -1.50 -4.39 -9.55
CA PHE A 151 -1.06 -3.54 -8.45
C PHE A 151 0.07 -2.63 -8.93
N VAL A 152 0.07 -1.39 -8.50
CA VAL A 152 1.11 -0.39 -8.81
C VAL A 152 1.53 0.28 -7.51
N GLY A 153 2.83 0.38 -7.22
CA GLY A 153 3.30 1.09 -6.04
C GLY A 153 4.61 0.56 -5.46
N ASP A 154 4.65 0.44 -4.13
CA ASP A 154 5.84 0.12 -3.35
C ASP A 154 5.85 -1.33 -2.80
N SER A 155 6.80 -1.63 -1.92
CA SER A 155 6.99 -2.96 -1.32
C SER A 155 5.86 -3.40 -0.39
N LEU A 156 4.99 -2.49 0.09
CA LEU A 156 3.77 -2.87 0.81
C LEU A 156 2.69 -3.37 -0.15
N ASN A 157 2.63 -2.85 -1.38
CA ASN A 157 1.81 -3.48 -2.41
C ASN A 157 2.37 -4.85 -2.83
N GLU A 158 3.67 -5.14 -2.71
CA GLU A 158 4.15 -6.53 -2.81
C GLU A 158 3.78 -7.40 -1.61
N ASN A 159 3.88 -6.88 -0.38
CA ASN A 159 3.50 -7.59 0.83
C ASN A 159 2.01 -7.97 0.80
N PHE A 160 1.16 -7.05 0.32
CA PHE A 160 -0.26 -7.26 0.04
C PHE A 160 -0.49 -8.26 -1.12
N VAL A 161 0.17 -8.12 -2.26
CA VAL A 161 0.06 -9.08 -3.39
C VAL A 161 0.48 -10.50 -3.00
N VAL A 162 1.47 -10.65 -2.11
CA VAL A 162 1.86 -11.98 -1.62
C VAL A 162 0.80 -12.59 -0.71
N SER A 163 0.20 -11.81 0.20
CA SER A 163 -0.98 -12.23 0.97
C SER A 163 -2.11 -12.68 0.03
N PHE A 164 -2.52 -11.81 -0.90
CA PHE A 164 -3.58 -12.07 -1.89
C PHE A 164 -3.35 -13.37 -2.67
N LEU A 165 -2.12 -13.58 -3.16
CA LEU A 165 -1.73 -14.82 -3.87
C LEU A 165 -1.73 -16.06 -2.96
N CYS A 166 -1.34 -15.93 -1.69
CA CYS A 166 -1.36 -17.02 -0.72
C CYS A 166 -2.81 -17.43 -0.35
N THR A 167 -3.70 -16.45 -0.14
CA THR A 167 -5.12 -16.69 0.15
C THR A 167 -5.81 -17.38 -1.03
N LEU A 168 -5.62 -16.92 -2.27
CA LEU A 168 -6.23 -17.57 -3.44
C LEU A 168 -5.65 -18.96 -3.74
N TRP A 169 -4.36 -19.21 -3.45
CA TRP A 169 -3.75 -20.54 -3.60
C TRP A 169 -4.40 -21.62 -2.72
N SER A 170 -5.11 -21.24 -1.64
CA SER A 170 -5.88 -22.19 -0.83
C SER A 170 -7.05 -22.85 -1.59
N ALA A 171 -7.56 -22.22 -2.64
CA ALA A 171 -8.63 -22.73 -3.50
C ALA A 171 -8.14 -23.25 -4.87
N ASP A 172 -7.01 -22.76 -5.38
CA ASP A 172 -6.37 -23.26 -6.61
C ASP A 172 -4.87 -23.49 -6.38
N GLY A 173 -4.54 -24.75 -6.08
CA GLY A 173 -3.17 -25.20 -5.85
C GLY A 173 -2.29 -25.25 -7.12
N ASP A 174 -2.91 -25.27 -8.31
CA ASP A 174 -2.23 -25.32 -9.62
C ASP A 174 -1.77 -23.94 -10.11
N ALA A 175 -2.08 -22.87 -9.36
CA ALA A 175 -1.73 -21.50 -9.68
C ALA A 175 -0.21 -21.28 -9.82
N ARG A 176 0.19 -20.62 -10.91
CA ARG A 176 1.57 -20.56 -11.39
C ARG A 176 2.18 -19.17 -11.21
N LYS A 177 3.50 -19.11 -11.06
CA LYS A 177 4.25 -17.85 -11.18
C LYS A 177 4.18 -17.36 -12.63
N TRP A 178 3.56 -16.22 -12.85
CA TRP A 178 3.39 -15.60 -14.17
C TRP A 178 3.24 -14.10 -14.01
N LYS A 179 3.69 -13.31 -14.98
CA LYS A 179 3.48 -11.86 -15.00
C LYS A 179 3.43 -11.32 -16.42
N LYS A 180 2.69 -10.22 -16.61
CA LYS A 180 2.74 -9.43 -17.84
C LYS A 180 4.17 -8.92 -18.10
N LYS A 181 4.62 -8.87 -19.36
CA LYS A 181 5.88 -8.18 -19.73
C LYS A 181 5.77 -6.71 -19.33
N GLY A 182 6.76 -6.20 -18.58
CA GLY A 182 6.71 -4.89 -17.91
C GLY A 182 6.48 -5.00 -16.40
N ALA A 183 5.54 -5.84 -15.96
CA ALA A 183 5.32 -6.07 -14.52
C ALA A 183 6.51 -6.76 -13.85
N TRP A 184 6.72 -6.50 -12.56
CA TRP A 184 7.84 -7.01 -11.76
C TRP A 184 7.59 -8.43 -11.22
N LYS A 185 6.40 -8.69 -10.66
CA LYS A 185 5.98 -9.96 -10.05
C LYS A 185 4.52 -10.30 -10.41
N GLY A 186 4.10 -11.55 -10.22
CA GLY A 186 2.68 -11.93 -10.37
C GLY A 186 2.40 -13.42 -10.15
N GLY A 187 1.13 -13.78 -10.34
CA GLY A 187 0.63 -15.16 -10.38
C GLY A 187 -0.54 -15.30 -11.37
N TYR A 188 -0.79 -16.53 -11.84
CA TYR A 188 -1.83 -16.86 -12.80
C TYR A 188 -2.54 -18.15 -12.38
N PHE A 189 -3.87 -18.06 -12.30
CA PHE A 189 -4.81 -19.11 -11.93
C PHE A 189 -5.44 -19.63 -13.23
N PRO A 190 -5.08 -20.82 -13.74
CA PRO A 190 -5.22 -21.16 -15.16
C PRO A 190 -6.62 -21.04 -15.79
N ILE A 191 -7.68 -21.17 -14.98
CA ILE A 191 -9.09 -21.18 -15.41
C ILE A 191 -9.87 -19.98 -14.80
N SER A 192 -9.15 -19.04 -14.18
CA SER A 192 -9.72 -17.94 -13.39
C SER A 192 -9.12 -16.58 -13.76
N MET A 193 -7.96 -16.22 -13.21
CA MET A 193 -7.54 -14.82 -13.08
C MET A 193 -6.01 -14.68 -13.21
N SER A 194 -5.51 -13.51 -13.62
CA SER A 194 -4.09 -13.16 -13.44
C SER A 194 -3.92 -11.95 -12.52
N LEU A 195 -2.92 -12.01 -11.65
CA LEU A 195 -2.51 -10.94 -10.75
C LEU A 195 -1.06 -10.55 -11.04
N SER A 196 -0.75 -9.26 -11.13
CA SER A 196 0.63 -8.77 -11.31
C SER A 196 0.88 -7.45 -10.58
N LEU A 197 2.14 -7.21 -10.22
CA LEU A 197 2.61 -6.01 -9.53
C LEU A 197 3.66 -5.28 -10.38
N THR A 198 3.56 -3.96 -10.44
CA THR A 198 4.56 -3.06 -11.00
C THR A 198 5.05 -2.07 -9.95
N THR A 199 6.35 -1.77 -9.97
CA THR A 199 7.00 -0.78 -9.10
C THR A 199 6.99 0.62 -9.70
N ALA A 200 6.71 1.65 -8.90
CA ALA A 200 7.10 3.01 -9.24
C ALA A 200 8.59 3.21 -8.90
N LEU A 201 9.42 3.54 -9.90
CA LEU A 201 10.87 3.67 -9.77
C LEU A 201 11.29 5.15 -9.65
N TRP A 202 12.27 5.39 -8.78
CA TRP A 202 12.95 6.68 -8.60
C TRP A 202 14.28 6.64 -9.37
N GLN A 203 14.65 7.73 -10.03
CA GLN A 203 15.93 7.81 -10.73
C GLN A 203 16.92 8.73 -9.97
N PRO A 204 18.08 8.21 -9.53
CA PRO A 204 19.18 9.06 -9.07
C PRO A 204 19.77 9.79 -10.29
N ALA A 205 19.94 11.10 -10.19
CA ALA A 205 20.48 11.94 -11.25
C ALA A 205 21.90 12.41 -10.91
N GLU A 206 22.83 12.24 -11.86
CA GLU A 206 24.20 12.74 -11.73
C GLU A 206 24.23 14.25 -12.00
N GLY A 207 24.53 15.05 -10.97
CA GLY A 207 24.58 16.50 -11.04
C GLY A 207 26.00 17.03 -11.30
N LEU A 208 26.20 17.76 -12.39
CA LEU A 208 27.44 18.50 -12.68
C LEU A 208 27.55 19.76 -11.79
N THR A 209 28.16 19.64 -10.62
CA THR A 209 28.35 20.78 -9.70
C THR A 209 29.64 21.56 -10.00
N SER A 210 29.52 22.66 -10.73
CA SER A 210 30.59 23.66 -10.83
C SER A 210 30.41 24.78 -9.79
N GLY A 211 31.27 24.79 -8.77
CA GLY A 211 31.64 26.02 -8.05
C GLY A 211 30.63 26.67 -7.09
N SER A 212 30.25 26.02 -5.99
CA SER A 212 29.85 26.72 -4.75
C SER A 212 30.13 25.92 -3.48
N LYS A 213 30.21 26.59 -2.32
CA LYS A 213 30.78 26.05 -1.06
C LYS A 213 29.80 25.22 -0.21
N SER A 214 28.93 24.45 -0.85
CA SER A 214 28.17 23.36 -0.23
C SER A 214 28.24 22.15 -1.17
N GLU A 215 28.99 21.13 -0.77
CA GLU A 215 29.33 19.97 -1.63
C GLU A 215 28.15 19.00 -1.76
N VAL A 216 27.11 19.41 -2.50
CA VAL A 216 26.00 18.55 -2.94
C VAL A 216 26.56 17.52 -3.92
N LYS A 217 26.30 16.22 -3.69
CA LYS A 217 26.96 15.09 -4.38
C LYS A 217 26.12 14.49 -5.51
N GLY A 218 25.01 15.14 -5.85
CA GLY A 218 23.99 14.68 -6.78
C GLY A 218 22.60 14.97 -6.20
N PHE A 219 21.55 14.49 -6.85
CA PHE A 219 20.18 14.59 -6.36
C PHE A 219 19.33 13.40 -6.86
N TYR A 220 18.21 13.16 -6.20
CA TYR A 220 17.17 12.25 -6.70
C TYR A 220 16.16 13.08 -7.50
N ARG A 221 15.86 12.65 -8.73
CA ARG A 221 14.94 13.35 -9.63
C ARG A 221 13.53 12.76 -9.54
N VAL A 222 12.53 13.63 -9.53
CA VAL A 222 11.10 13.29 -9.70
C VAL A 222 10.51 14.18 -10.77
N ASP A 223 10.28 13.64 -11.96
CA ASP A 223 9.42 14.29 -12.96
C ASP A 223 7.96 14.09 -12.54
N VAL A 224 7.30 15.16 -12.11
CA VAL A 224 5.96 15.06 -11.49
C VAL A 224 4.86 14.74 -12.50
N ASP A 225 5.11 15.04 -13.77
CA ASP A 225 4.22 14.98 -14.90
C ASP A 225 4.50 13.82 -15.87
N VAL A 226 5.65 13.16 -15.75
CA VAL A 226 6.05 12.01 -16.57
C VAL A 226 5.81 10.70 -15.79
N PRO A 227 4.77 9.92 -16.12
CA PRO A 227 4.51 8.64 -15.46
C PRO A 227 5.54 7.58 -15.89
N ALA A 228 5.99 6.74 -14.96
CA ALA A 228 6.95 5.68 -15.26
C ALA A 228 6.37 4.62 -16.23
N ASP A 229 7.10 4.37 -17.32
CA ASP A 229 6.74 3.44 -18.41
C ASP A 229 6.31 2.05 -17.92
N ASP A 230 6.93 1.56 -16.84
CA ASP A 230 6.69 0.23 -16.28
C ASP A 230 5.21 -0.02 -15.96
N TRP A 231 4.49 1.02 -15.48
CA TRP A 231 3.07 0.91 -15.10
C TRP A 231 2.14 1.57 -16.12
N ALA A 232 2.53 2.72 -16.69
CA ALA A 232 1.72 3.46 -17.66
C ALA A 232 1.28 2.57 -18.83
N ASN A 233 2.25 1.89 -19.46
CA ASN A 233 2.06 1.07 -20.66
C ASN A 233 1.35 -0.27 -20.43
N VAL A 234 0.99 -0.61 -19.20
CA VAL A 234 0.27 -1.87 -18.86
C VAL A 234 -1.11 -1.66 -18.25
N THR A 235 -1.52 -0.43 -17.96
CA THR A 235 -2.82 -0.10 -17.34
C THR A 235 -4.02 -0.77 -18.04
N SER A 236 -4.10 -0.65 -19.38
CA SER A 236 -5.18 -1.19 -20.23
C SER A 236 -5.26 -2.71 -20.28
N PHE A 237 -4.23 -3.43 -19.78
CA PHE A 237 -4.25 -4.89 -19.64
C PHE A 237 -5.09 -5.36 -18.43
N TYR A 238 -5.37 -4.49 -17.45
CA TYR A 238 -6.05 -4.87 -16.21
C TYR A 238 -7.50 -4.39 -16.17
N ASP A 239 -8.35 -5.19 -15.53
CA ASP A 239 -9.78 -4.92 -15.32
C ASP A 239 -10.04 -4.39 -13.91
N VAL A 240 -9.10 -4.62 -12.97
CA VAL A 240 -9.01 -3.95 -11.66
C VAL A 240 -7.57 -3.45 -11.47
N LEU A 241 -7.39 -2.22 -10.98
CA LEU A 241 -6.09 -1.64 -10.62
C LEU A 241 -6.06 -1.16 -9.17
N VAL A 242 -4.99 -1.49 -8.43
CA VAL A 242 -4.77 -1.08 -7.03
C VAL A 242 -3.46 -0.30 -6.92
N PHE A 243 -3.56 1.02 -6.73
CA PHE A 243 -2.43 1.94 -6.63
C PHE A 243 -2.01 2.15 -5.16
N ASN A 244 -0.74 2.43 -4.90
CA ASN A 244 -0.29 3.05 -3.65
C ASN A 244 1.00 3.87 -3.87
N THR A 245 1.24 4.85 -3.00
CA THR A 245 2.58 5.40 -2.73
C THR A 245 2.63 5.83 -1.26
N GLY A 246 3.82 5.95 -0.65
CA GLY A 246 3.92 6.35 0.76
C GLY A 246 5.32 6.28 1.38
N HIS A 247 5.87 5.09 1.61
CA HIS A 247 7.03 4.92 2.51
C HIS A 247 8.38 5.49 2.00
N TRP A 248 8.40 6.05 0.80
CA TRP A 248 9.55 6.76 0.25
C TRP A 248 9.50 8.27 0.47
N TRP A 249 8.35 8.83 0.87
CA TRP A 249 8.13 10.28 1.05
C TRP A 249 8.58 10.77 2.45
N GLY A 250 9.67 10.21 2.97
CA GLY A 250 10.25 10.55 4.28
C GLY A 250 11.59 11.30 4.14
N PRO A 251 11.86 12.35 4.95
CA PRO A 251 13.12 13.10 4.91
C PRO A 251 14.33 12.26 5.35
N ASP A 252 14.11 11.17 6.04
CA ASP A 252 15.12 10.17 6.44
C ASP A 252 15.65 9.34 5.24
N LYS A 253 14.97 9.39 4.08
CA LYS A 253 15.38 8.71 2.84
C LYS A 253 16.34 9.54 1.99
N PHE A 254 16.39 10.86 2.18
CA PHE A 254 17.10 11.81 1.30
C PHE A 254 18.06 12.69 2.12
N PRO A 255 19.37 12.38 2.14
CA PRO A 255 20.38 13.18 2.83
C PRO A 255 20.43 14.62 2.30
N LYS A 256 20.87 15.58 3.13
CA LYS A 256 20.99 16.99 2.72
C LYS A 256 22.02 17.19 1.60
N GLU A 257 22.98 16.28 1.53
CA GLU A 257 24.06 16.22 0.56
C GLU A 257 23.61 15.59 -0.78
N THR A 258 22.45 14.92 -0.80
CA THR A 258 21.83 14.31 -1.99
C THR A 258 20.30 14.41 -1.89
N PRO A 259 19.73 15.62 -2.01
CA PRO A 259 18.31 15.86 -1.76
C PRO A 259 17.39 15.28 -2.84
N LEU A 260 16.10 15.23 -2.55
CA LEU A 260 15.05 15.02 -3.54
C LEU A 260 14.73 16.34 -4.24
N VAL A 261 14.63 16.32 -5.58
CA VAL A 261 14.36 17.50 -6.40
C VAL A 261 13.25 17.18 -7.41
N PHE A 262 12.25 18.06 -7.46
CA PHE A 262 11.08 17.94 -8.32
C PHE A 262 11.28 18.68 -9.63
N TYR A 263 10.82 18.06 -10.71
CA TYR A 263 10.93 18.51 -12.09
C TYR A 263 9.55 18.49 -12.76
N LYS A 264 9.34 19.40 -13.70
CA LYS A 264 8.13 19.48 -14.53
C LYS A 264 8.50 20.05 -15.91
N ASP A 265 7.89 19.54 -16.98
CA ASP A 265 8.18 19.93 -18.37
C ASP A 265 9.69 19.81 -18.72
N GLY A 266 10.41 18.95 -18.01
CA GLY A 266 11.87 18.74 -18.11
C GLY A 266 12.75 19.58 -17.18
N GLU A 267 12.23 20.68 -16.63
CA GLU A 267 12.95 21.71 -15.83
C GLU A 267 12.70 21.57 -14.31
N PRO A 268 13.62 22.02 -13.44
CA PRO A 268 13.46 21.92 -11.98
C PRO A 268 12.41 22.93 -11.47
N MET A 269 11.59 22.51 -10.51
CA MET A 269 10.57 23.36 -9.91
C MET A 269 11.19 24.44 -9.01
N VAL A 270 10.81 25.70 -9.24
CA VAL A 270 11.29 26.87 -8.49
C VAL A 270 10.07 27.67 -7.97
N PRO A 271 9.98 27.96 -6.65
CA PRO A 271 10.90 27.57 -5.59
C PRO A 271 10.92 26.04 -5.37
N PRO A 272 12.03 25.47 -4.83
CA PRO A 272 12.11 24.05 -4.52
C PRO A 272 11.06 23.63 -3.49
N LEU A 273 10.34 22.55 -3.79
CA LEU A 273 9.31 21.99 -2.91
C LEU A 273 9.92 21.11 -1.81
N SER A 274 9.29 21.08 -0.63
CA SER A 274 9.52 19.99 0.33
C SER A 274 8.95 18.67 -0.16
N ILE A 275 9.31 17.57 0.51
CA ILE A 275 8.91 16.21 0.12
C ILE A 275 7.39 16.02 0.14
N LEU A 276 6.66 16.69 1.05
CA LEU A 276 5.20 16.59 1.13
C LEU A 276 4.49 17.50 0.11
N GLU A 277 5.00 18.70 -0.16
CA GLU A 277 4.47 19.57 -1.23
C GLU A 277 4.70 18.92 -2.60
N GLY A 278 5.88 18.32 -2.82
CA GLY A 278 6.16 17.55 -4.03
C GLY A 278 5.33 16.27 -4.15
N LEU A 279 5.05 15.57 -3.04
CA LEU A 279 4.09 14.47 -3.01
C LEU A 279 2.69 14.92 -3.43
N GLU A 280 2.21 16.08 -2.96
CA GLU A 280 0.91 16.63 -3.35
C GLU A 280 0.84 16.87 -4.87
N VAL A 281 1.86 17.50 -5.45
CA VAL A 281 1.95 17.72 -6.90
C VAL A 281 1.98 16.39 -7.68
N VAL A 282 2.78 15.42 -7.22
CA VAL A 282 2.89 14.09 -7.84
C VAL A 282 1.59 13.30 -7.74
N LEU A 283 0.86 13.37 -6.63
CA LEU A 283 -0.46 12.76 -6.48
C LEU A 283 -1.47 13.38 -7.45
N ASN A 284 -1.55 14.71 -7.49
CA ASN A 284 -2.46 15.43 -8.39
C ASN A 284 -2.18 15.11 -9.87
N HIS A 285 -0.91 15.06 -10.29
CA HIS A 285 -0.53 14.67 -11.65
C HIS A 285 -0.79 13.17 -11.92
N THR A 286 -0.48 12.27 -10.99
CA THR A 286 -0.67 10.81 -11.13
C THR A 286 -2.16 10.46 -11.21
N VAL A 287 -2.99 10.99 -10.32
CA VAL A 287 -4.44 10.80 -10.32
C VAL A 287 -5.06 11.44 -11.57
N GLY A 288 -4.61 12.64 -11.95
CA GLY A 288 -5.02 13.28 -13.20
C GLY A 288 -4.68 12.47 -14.45
N TYR A 289 -3.51 11.80 -14.48
CA TYR A 289 -3.15 10.88 -15.55
C TYR A 289 -4.03 9.62 -15.54
N ILE A 290 -4.26 9.01 -14.38
CA ILE A 290 -5.14 7.84 -14.24
C ILE A 290 -6.56 8.15 -14.74
N GLY A 291 -7.11 9.33 -14.43
CA GLY A 291 -8.43 9.76 -14.87
C GLY A 291 -8.57 10.02 -16.38
N ARG A 292 -7.45 10.18 -17.11
CA ARG A 292 -7.43 10.36 -18.58
C ARG A 292 -7.12 9.06 -19.32
N GLU A 293 -6.04 8.37 -18.95
CA GLU A 293 -5.48 7.28 -19.76
C GLU A 293 -5.95 5.88 -19.33
N VAL A 294 -6.38 5.68 -18.07
CA VAL A 294 -6.89 4.38 -17.62
C VAL A 294 -8.34 4.21 -18.09
N PRO A 295 -8.69 3.11 -18.81
CA PRO A 295 -10.04 2.92 -19.32
C PRO A 295 -11.11 3.02 -18.22
N ARG A 296 -12.20 3.76 -18.48
CA ARG A 296 -13.34 3.91 -17.56
C ARG A 296 -14.02 2.59 -17.14
N ARG A 297 -13.77 1.50 -17.88
CA ARG A 297 -14.24 0.14 -17.56
C ARG A 297 -13.36 -0.61 -16.55
N THR A 298 -12.19 -0.07 -16.20
CA THR A 298 -11.25 -0.66 -15.25
C THR A 298 -11.57 -0.09 -13.87
N LEU A 299 -11.89 -0.98 -12.92
CA LEU A 299 -12.15 -0.61 -11.53
C LEU A 299 -10.84 -0.15 -10.88
N LYS A 300 -10.86 1.00 -10.20
CA LYS A 300 -9.65 1.67 -9.70
C LYS A 300 -9.73 1.85 -8.19
N PHE A 301 -8.74 1.31 -7.48
CA PHE A 301 -8.54 1.50 -6.05
C PHE A 301 -7.24 2.25 -5.77
N TRP A 302 -7.25 3.09 -4.76
CA TRP A 302 -6.04 3.61 -4.13
C TRP A 302 -5.95 3.07 -2.70
N ARG A 303 -4.94 2.25 -2.42
CA ARG A 303 -4.67 1.74 -1.07
C ARG A 303 -4.12 2.88 -0.22
N SER A 304 -4.74 3.14 0.93
CA SER A 304 -4.22 4.10 1.90
C SER A 304 -2.84 3.67 2.41
N GLN A 305 -2.10 4.62 2.98
CA GLN A 305 -0.74 4.39 3.42
C GLN A 305 -0.68 3.41 4.61
N SER A 306 0.23 2.44 4.57
CA SER A 306 0.44 1.50 5.67
C SER A 306 1.08 2.23 6.86
N PRO A 307 0.61 2.02 8.10
CA PRO A 307 1.30 2.54 9.27
C PRO A 307 2.58 1.76 9.55
N ARG A 308 3.56 2.45 10.14
CA ARG A 308 4.78 1.89 10.73
C ARG A 308 4.73 2.06 12.26
N HIS A 309 5.31 1.14 13.02
CA HIS A 309 5.17 1.08 14.48
C HIS A 309 6.50 1.12 15.22
N PHE A 310 7.27 2.19 15.04
CA PHE A 310 8.52 2.40 15.75
C PHE A 310 8.30 2.95 17.17
N TYR A 311 9.04 2.39 18.12
CA TYR A 311 9.12 2.83 19.51
C TYR A 311 10.59 3.02 19.93
N GLY A 312 10.85 4.03 20.77
CA GLY A 312 12.18 4.42 21.24
C GLY A 312 12.89 5.44 20.34
N GLY A 313 12.69 5.38 19.03
CA GLY A 313 13.27 6.28 18.04
C GLY A 313 12.91 5.89 16.60
N GLU A 314 13.54 6.53 15.62
CA GLU A 314 13.41 6.18 14.20
C GLU A 314 14.13 4.87 13.83
N TRP A 315 13.87 4.35 12.63
CA TRP A 315 14.50 3.11 12.11
C TRP A 315 16.05 3.13 12.14
N ASN A 316 16.65 4.32 11.98
CA ASN A 316 18.09 4.57 12.04
C ASN A 316 18.57 5.15 13.39
N GLN A 317 17.68 5.26 14.38
CA GLN A 317 17.90 5.85 15.71
C GLN A 317 17.38 4.91 16.81
N ASN A 318 17.81 3.64 16.76
CA ASN A 318 17.46 2.58 17.71
C ASN A 318 15.96 2.28 17.88
N GLY A 319 15.11 2.67 16.91
CA GLY A 319 13.69 2.33 16.88
C GLY A 319 13.45 0.82 16.82
N SER A 320 12.35 0.38 17.44
CA SER A 320 11.98 -1.04 17.54
C SER A 320 10.47 -1.27 17.51
N CYS A 321 10.05 -2.51 17.19
CA CYS A 321 8.65 -2.93 17.08
C CYS A 321 8.40 -4.32 17.67
N LEU A 322 9.05 -4.64 18.80
CA LEU A 322 8.95 -5.95 19.47
C LEU A 322 7.66 -6.11 20.31
N PHE A 323 6.52 -5.75 19.73
CA PHE A 323 5.21 -5.88 20.36
C PHE A 323 4.69 -7.33 20.29
N LYS A 324 3.94 -7.73 21.33
CA LYS A 324 3.33 -9.07 21.46
C LYS A 324 1.80 -9.06 21.42
N GLU A 325 1.17 -7.89 21.56
CA GLU A 325 -0.29 -7.68 21.60
C GLU A 325 -0.62 -6.38 20.85
N PRO A 326 -1.78 -6.28 20.18
CA PRO A 326 -2.25 -5.04 19.57
C PRO A 326 -2.41 -3.89 20.57
N SER A 327 -2.36 -2.65 20.07
CA SER A 327 -2.76 -1.44 20.78
C SER A 327 -4.24 -1.53 21.18
N LYS A 328 -4.56 -1.34 22.47
CA LYS A 328 -5.94 -1.56 23.00
C LYS A 328 -6.72 -0.28 23.31
N LYS A 329 -6.24 0.88 22.86
CA LYS A 329 -6.80 2.21 23.20
C LYS A 329 -6.64 3.20 22.05
N THR A 330 -7.72 3.71 21.47
CA THR A 330 -7.68 4.70 20.36
C THR A 330 -6.88 5.95 20.71
N ARG A 331 -7.02 6.47 21.94
CA ARG A 331 -6.23 7.62 22.44
C ARG A 331 -4.70 7.40 22.39
N GLN A 332 -4.23 6.15 22.43
CA GLN A 332 -2.81 5.82 22.27
C GLN A 332 -2.39 5.88 20.80
N LEU A 333 -3.28 5.49 19.88
CA LEU A 333 -3.05 5.64 18.44
C LEU A 333 -2.98 7.11 18.05
N ASP A 334 -3.91 7.93 18.53
CA ASP A 334 -3.87 9.38 18.25
C ASP A 334 -2.60 10.03 18.82
N ALA A 335 -2.16 9.64 20.01
CA ALA A 335 -0.87 10.10 20.56
C ALA A 335 0.34 9.69 19.68
N TRP A 336 0.29 8.54 19.02
CA TRP A 336 1.37 8.01 18.17
C TRP A 336 1.37 8.52 16.73
N PHE A 337 0.20 8.67 16.13
CA PHE A 337 -0.01 8.84 14.69
C PHE A 337 -0.49 10.24 14.27
N ASP A 338 -0.92 11.10 15.21
CA ASP A 338 -1.33 12.48 14.89
C ASP A 338 -0.15 13.31 14.33
N PRO A 339 -0.28 13.89 13.12
CA PRO A 339 0.74 14.75 12.50
C PRO A 339 1.24 15.92 13.37
N ARG A 340 0.41 16.41 14.28
CA ARG A 340 0.69 17.52 15.21
C ARG A 340 1.68 17.14 16.30
N ASN A 341 1.80 15.85 16.60
CA ASN A 341 2.76 15.33 17.58
C ASN A 341 4.14 15.16 16.96
N ARG A 342 5.20 15.30 17.76
CA ARG A 342 6.59 15.06 17.33
C ARG A 342 6.96 13.56 17.34
N GLY A 343 6.02 12.71 16.95
CA GLY A 343 6.16 11.26 16.89
C GLY A 343 6.78 10.76 15.59
N VAL A 344 7.31 9.53 15.60
CA VAL A 344 7.97 8.90 14.45
C VAL A 344 7.03 8.15 13.51
N ASN A 345 5.77 7.90 13.91
CA ASN A 345 4.85 7.04 13.16
C ASN A 345 3.80 7.81 12.33
N LYS A 346 3.77 9.16 12.45
CA LYS A 346 2.71 10.03 11.92
C LYS A 346 2.62 10.14 10.38
N GLU A 347 3.69 9.73 9.68
CA GLU A 347 3.80 9.69 8.21
C GLU A 347 2.53 9.16 7.52
N ALA A 348 1.94 8.07 8.06
CA ALA A 348 0.77 7.46 7.44
C ALA A 348 -0.46 8.38 7.45
N ARG A 349 -0.68 9.17 8.51
CA ARG A 349 -1.79 10.13 8.54
C ARG A 349 -1.50 11.38 7.68
N GLU A 350 -0.23 11.79 7.58
CA GLU A 350 0.20 12.89 6.70
C GLU A 350 0.01 12.56 5.21
N VAL A 351 0.57 11.43 4.76
CA VAL A 351 0.44 10.94 3.38
C VAL A 351 -1.02 10.68 3.00
N ASN A 352 -1.84 10.15 3.93
CA ASN A 352 -3.26 9.91 3.66
C ASN A 352 -4.09 11.18 3.49
N HIS A 353 -3.71 12.31 4.10
CA HIS A 353 -4.41 13.58 3.88
C HIS A 353 -4.30 14.01 2.41
N LEU A 354 -3.08 14.03 1.89
CA LEU A 354 -2.78 14.38 0.51
C LEU A 354 -3.42 13.40 -0.49
N ILE A 355 -3.41 12.09 -0.18
CA ILE A 355 -4.13 11.08 -0.97
C ILE A 355 -5.63 11.38 -1.02
N GLN A 356 -6.27 11.65 0.13
CA GLN A 356 -7.71 11.92 0.19
C GLN A 356 -8.10 13.19 -0.57
N GLN A 357 -7.24 14.22 -0.56
CA GLN A 357 -7.42 15.44 -1.36
C GLN A 357 -7.31 15.16 -2.86
N ALA A 358 -6.23 14.49 -3.29
CA ALA A 358 -5.99 14.21 -4.72
C ALA A 358 -7.05 13.30 -5.36
N LEU A 359 -7.67 12.39 -4.58
CA LEU A 359 -8.74 11.50 -5.05
C LEU A 359 -10.14 12.18 -5.07
N GLN A 360 -10.29 13.39 -4.53
CA GLN A 360 -11.59 14.03 -4.36
C GLN A 360 -12.27 14.32 -5.71
N GLY A 361 -13.48 13.79 -5.90
CA GLY A 361 -14.24 13.95 -7.15
C GLY A 361 -13.82 13.03 -8.30
N THR A 362 -12.94 12.06 -8.04
CA THR A 362 -12.51 11.06 -9.05
C THR A 362 -13.30 9.75 -8.95
N ASP A 363 -13.13 8.87 -9.95
CA ASP A 363 -13.66 7.50 -9.97
C ASP A 363 -12.64 6.46 -9.45
N ILE A 364 -11.79 6.87 -8.50
CA ILE A 364 -10.81 6.02 -7.83
C ILE A 364 -11.24 5.82 -6.36
N HIS A 365 -11.50 4.57 -6.01
CA HIS A 365 -12.07 4.17 -4.72
C HIS A 365 -10.96 4.11 -3.65
N LEU A 366 -11.15 4.74 -2.49
CA LEU A 366 -10.17 4.67 -1.39
C LEU A 366 -10.29 3.34 -0.64
N LEU A 367 -9.31 2.45 -0.84
CA LEU A 367 -9.12 1.25 -0.04
C LEU A 367 -8.42 1.65 1.28
N ASN A 368 -9.23 2.11 2.25
CA ASN A 368 -8.75 2.59 3.54
C ASN A 368 -8.39 1.42 4.47
N ILE A 369 -7.09 1.15 4.62
CA ILE A 369 -6.52 0.12 5.49
C ILE A 369 -5.71 0.68 6.66
N THR A 370 -5.60 2.02 6.79
CA THR A 370 -4.65 2.62 7.74
C THR A 370 -5.10 2.44 9.18
N TYR A 371 -6.32 2.88 9.50
CA TYR A 371 -6.81 2.93 10.88
C TYR A 371 -6.83 1.54 11.53
N LEU A 372 -7.32 0.51 10.82
CA LEU A 372 -7.30 -0.87 11.32
C LEU A 372 -5.87 -1.39 11.57
N SER A 373 -4.92 -0.94 10.76
CA SER A 373 -3.53 -1.36 10.84
C SER A 373 -2.76 -0.63 11.95
N GLU A 374 -3.17 0.59 12.35
CA GLU A 374 -2.59 1.33 13.49
C GLU A 374 -2.79 0.60 14.83
N PHE A 375 -3.80 -0.26 14.95
CA PHE A 375 -3.95 -1.14 16.11
C PHE A 375 -2.86 -2.22 16.16
N ARG A 376 -2.27 -2.60 15.02
CA ARG A 376 -1.58 -3.89 14.83
C ARG A 376 -0.07 -3.84 14.96
N ALA A 377 0.44 -3.03 15.90
CA ALA A 377 1.87 -2.97 16.24
C ALA A 377 2.53 -4.35 16.46
N ASP A 378 1.75 -5.36 16.85
CA ASP A 378 2.14 -6.76 17.05
C ASP A 378 2.46 -7.55 15.78
N ALA A 379 2.06 -7.09 14.58
CA ALA A 379 2.10 -7.92 13.36
C ALA A 379 3.32 -7.70 12.44
N HIS A 380 4.31 -6.90 12.84
CA HIS A 380 5.52 -6.65 12.05
C HIS A 380 6.58 -7.77 12.15
N PRO A 381 7.39 -8.04 11.09
CA PRO A 381 8.50 -8.99 11.13
C PRO A 381 9.62 -8.62 12.10
N ALA A 382 9.81 -7.33 12.40
CA ALA A 382 10.78 -6.81 13.37
C ALA A 382 12.20 -7.38 13.19
N ILE A 383 12.57 -8.39 13.99
CA ILE A 383 13.87 -9.08 13.95
C ILE A 383 13.85 -10.41 13.17
N TRP A 384 12.67 -10.97 12.92
CA TRP A 384 12.45 -12.30 12.36
C TRP A 384 12.51 -12.30 10.82
N LEU A 385 13.63 -11.81 10.28
CA LEU A 385 13.82 -11.54 8.84
C LEU A 385 14.40 -12.73 8.02
N GLY A 386 14.62 -13.88 8.66
CA GLY A 386 15.03 -15.12 7.99
C GLY A 386 16.43 -15.12 7.37
N LYS A 387 17.30 -14.16 7.74
CA LYS A 387 18.67 -14.06 7.25
C LYS A 387 19.61 -13.55 8.37
N ARG A 388 20.76 -14.20 8.53
CA ARG A 388 21.81 -13.77 9.49
C ARG A 388 22.26 -12.34 9.21
N ASP A 389 22.56 -11.60 10.28
CA ASP A 389 22.93 -10.17 10.27
C ASP A 389 21.94 -9.19 9.62
N ALA A 390 20.75 -9.62 9.15
CA ALA A 390 19.81 -8.73 8.46
C ALA A 390 19.42 -7.51 9.31
N VAL A 391 19.11 -7.71 10.60
CA VAL A 391 18.76 -6.64 11.55
C VAL A 391 19.93 -5.66 11.77
N LYS A 392 21.17 -6.16 11.70
CA LYS A 392 22.39 -5.37 11.87
C LYS A 392 22.74 -4.54 10.63
N ILE A 393 22.26 -4.94 9.46
CA ILE A 393 22.49 -4.26 8.18
C ILE A 393 21.35 -3.28 7.84
N TRP A 394 20.11 -3.64 8.17
CA TRP A 394 18.90 -2.93 7.69
C TRP A 394 18.01 -2.37 8.81
N GLY A 395 18.32 -2.62 10.09
CA GLY A 395 17.43 -2.29 11.21
C GLY A 395 16.31 -3.33 11.41
N GLN A 396 15.34 -3.01 12.27
CA GLN A 396 14.13 -3.83 12.44
C GLN A 396 13.10 -3.49 11.35
N ASP A 397 12.46 -4.50 10.77
CA ASP A 397 11.37 -4.28 9.82
C ASP A 397 10.05 -4.01 10.56
N CYS A 398 9.82 -2.73 10.86
CA CYS A 398 8.62 -2.22 11.51
C CYS A 398 7.67 -1.54 10.51
N LEU A 399 7.70 -2.01 9.26
CA LEU A 399 7.10 -1.36 8.09
C LEU A 399 6.32 -2.37 7.23
N HIS A 400 6.91 -3.50 6.85
CA HIS A 400 6.17 -4.62 6.25
C HIS A 400 5.46 -5.44 7.33
N TRP A 401 4.61 -6.38 6.91
CA TRP A 401 3.85 -7.25 7.78
C TRP A 401 4.28 -8.71 7.69
N CYS A 402 4.16 -9.44 8.81
CA CYS A 402 4.19 -10.89 8.82
C CYS A 402 3.06 -11.45 7.95
N LEU A 403 3.32 -12.57 7.28
CA LEU A 403 2.35 -13.32 6.51
C LEU A 403 2.30 -14.80 6.99
N PRO A 404 1.11 -15.40 7.16
CA PRO A 404 -0.20 -14.72 7.25
C PRO A 404 -0.23 -13.69 8.40
N GLY A 405 -1.13 -12.72 8.31
CA GLY A 405 -1.18 -11.53 9.17
C GLY A 405 -2.03 -10.37 8.60
N VAL A 406 -1.69 -9.13 8.96
CA VAL A 406 -2.52 -7.92 8.69
C VAL A 406 -2.96 -7.72 7.23
N PRO A 407 -2.11 -7.97 6.21
CA PRO A 407 -2.54 -7.83 4.82
C PRO A 407 -3.65 -8.78 4.39
N ASP A 408 -3.88 -9.88 5.11
CA ASP A 408 -4.97 -10.83 4.80
C ASP A 408 -6.33 -10.15 5.02
N THR A 409 -6.48 -9.34 6.08
CA THR A 409 -7.63 -8.45 6.28
C THR A 409 -7.77 -7.41 5.15
N TRP A 410 -6.67 -6.97 4.55
CA TRP A 410 -6.73 -6.06 3.39
C TRP A 410 -7.24 -6.80 2.14
N VAL A 411 -6.97 -8.11 2.01
CA VAL A 411 -7.54 -8.95 0.94
C VAL A 411 -9.05 -9.02 1.11
N ASP A 412 -9.56 -9.31 2.32
CA ASP A 412 -10.99 -9.37 2.60
C ASP A 412 -11.72 -8.08 2.20
N ILE A 413 -11.17 -6.93 2.59
CA ILE A 413 -11.76 -5.60 2.29
C ILE A 413 -11.72 -5.30 0.79
N LEU A 414 -10.61 -5.59 0.10
CA LEU A 414 -10.49 -5.39 -1.35
C LEU A 414 -11.42 -6.34 -2.13
N VAL A 415 -11.53 -7.60 -1.73
CA VAL A 415 -12.42 -8.58 -2.36
C VAL A 415 -13.89 -8.16 -2.20
N ALA A 416 -14.31 -7.74 -1.00
CA ALA A 416 -15.67 -7.27 -0.78
C ALA A 416 -16.01 -6.03 -1.63
N GLN A 417 -15.07 -5.11 -1.84
CA GLN A 417 -15.26 -3.96 -2.73
C GLN A 417 -15.32 -4.39 -4.21
N ILE A 418 -14.41 -5.27 -4.67
CA ILE A 418 -14.45 -5.80 -6.04
C ILE A 418 -15.78 -6.51 -6.32
N LEU A 419 -16.25 -7.40 -5.45
CA LEU A 419 -17.49 -8.15 -5.67
C LEU A 419 -18.72 -7.23 -5.73
N HIS A 420 -18.76 -6.18 -4.88
CA HIS A 420 -19.79 -5.13 -4.99
C HIS A 420 -19.77 -4.44 -6.34
N ASP A 421 -18.62 -3.89 -6.75
CA ASP A 421 -18.52 -3.07 -7.96
C ASP A 421 -18.69 -3.91 -9.25
N LEU A 422 -18.69 -5.25 -9.13
CA LEU A 422 -19.07 -6.20 -10.18
C LEU A 422 -20.54 -6.66 -10.14
N GLY A 423 -21.28 -6.38 -9.06
CA GLY A 423 -22.68 -6.79 -8.87
C GLY A 423 -22.89 -8.21 -8.32
N GLU A 424 -21.87 -8.80 -7.69
CA GLU A 424 -21.81 -10.20 -7.24
C GLU A 424 -21.80 -10.30 -5.69
N GLY A 425 -22.66 -9.52 -5.00
CA GLY A 425 -22.64 -9.33 -3.54
C GLY A 425 -24.00 -9.24 -2.86
#